data_AF-A0A7C8MVP4-F1
#
_entry.id   AF-A0A7C8MVP4-F1
#
_cell.length_a   1.000
_cell.length_b   1.000
_cell.length_c   1.000
_cell.angle_alpha   90.00
_cell.angle_beta   90.00
_cell.angle_gamma   90.00
#
_symmetry.space_group_name_H-M   'P 1'
#
loop_
_entity.id
_entity.type
_entity.pdbx_description
1 polymer ?
#
loop_
_entity_poly.entity_id
_entity_poly.type
_entity_poly.pdbx_seq_one_letter_code
_entity_poly.pdbx_strand_id
1 'polypeptide(L)'
;MELLRRRRAGEKISQLTSSESSSGEDEKRGIYDSDSGREFEVLKEFDDEEQEEITQEPTVPRKDKPKRKREKLADKKKSESDLEDFVTDDDDAPLGAPVDIPLEFTSHAHKPLKDQFPFVVEWLVHNRIDPAFERKDPVYVNAWRKLDDEVTGLANSKFTSAAWKQDFNRALKSRPRLETFPLAQIGTGLYETCEACGRSGHPSTFRIIFSGSPYYKDTLAEVESDSDSEDSEDNDTASVDTRGMPLPPTSKEWCVGSVCCSNAETAHSLLHWKHALKEWVEERLDDEGWMAPEKLSEREKMKAKRRRALANDIVDGWQERGVVTALYGDFKNTLENARNQATTGRGARGRFR
;
A
#
# COMPACT_ATOMS: atom_id res chain seq x y z
N MET A 1 16.20 3.85 51.54
CA MET A 1 17.57 3.54 51.05
C MET A 1 18.68 4.16 51.89
N GLU A 2 18.49 5.35 52.46
CA GLU A 2 19.55 6.12 53.13
C GLU A 2 20.13 5.47 54.40
N LEU A 3 19.29 4.92 55.29
CA LEU A 3 19.73 4.15 56.47
C LEU A 3 20.69 2.99 56.10
N LEU A 4 20.47 2.33 54.96
CA LEU A 4 21.35 1.25 54.47
C LEU A 4 22.69 1.77 53.92
N ARG A 5 22.75 3.03 53.47
CA ARG A 5 24.01 3.70 53.08
C ARG A 5 24.81 4.10 54.33
N ARG A 6 24.21 4.80 55.29
CA ARG A 6 24.87 5.22 56.56
C ARG A 6 25.38 4.01 57.37
N ARG A 7 24.60 2.92 57.43
CA ARG A 7 25.03 1.68 58.11
C ARG A 7 26.22 0.98 57.43
N ARG A 8 26.43 1.17 56.12
CA ARG A 8 27.63 0.70 55.40
C ARG A 8 28.85 1.62 55.61
N ALA A 9 28.63 2.88 56.02
CA ALA A 9 29.68 3.83 56.40
C ALA A 9 30.13 3.69 57.89
N GLY A 10 29.52 2.76 58.65
CA GLY A 10 29.93 2.43 60.02
C GLY A 10 29.10 3.07 61.14
N GLU A 11 28.10 3.88 60.82
CA GLU A 11 27.29 4.60 61.80
C GLU A 11 26.22 3.70 62.46
N LYS A 12 26.12 3.74 63.79
CA LYS A 12 25.17 2.96 64.59
C LYS A 12 23.89 3.74 64.89
N ILE A 13 23.06 3.96 63.87
CA ILE A 13 21.78 4.67 63.97
C ILE A 13 20.63 3.70 63.64
N SER A 14 19.60 3.64 64.49
CA SER A 14 18.48 2.68 64.36
C SER A 14 17.22 3.27 63.70
N GLN A 15 17.00 4.58 63.79
CA GLN A 15 15.88 5.30 63.18
C GLN A 15 16.33 6.69 62.71
N LEU A 16 15.71 7.21 61.64
CA LEU A 16 15.84 8.61 61.25
C LEU A 16 14.84 9.45 62.07
N THR A 17 15.25 10.62 62.53
CA THR A 17 14.38 11.57 63.24
C THR A 17 13.66 12.47 62.23
N SER A 18 12.36 12.73 62.44
CA SER A 18 11.48 13.39 61.47
C SER A 18 11.75 14.88 61.22
N SER A 19 12.91 15.40 61.65
CA SER A 19 13.30 16.81 61.60
C SER A 19 14.28 17.11 60.45
N GLU A 20 14.85 16.09 59.82
CA GLU A 20 15.97 16.21 58.87
C GLU A 20 15.54 15.81 57.45
N SER A 21 14.42 16.38 56.99
CA SER A 21 13.89 16.17 55.63
C SER A 21 13.37 17.47 55.03
N SER A 22 14.26 18.46 54.90
CA SER A 22 14.05 19.66 54.07
C SER A 22 15.40 20.25 53.65
N SER A 23 15.46 20.77 52.42
CA SER A 23 16.66 21.16 51.66
C SER A 23 17.67 20.02 51.37
N GLY A 24 18.16 19.81 50.15
CA GLY A 24 17.82 20.45 48.87
C GLY A 24 19.03 20.46 47.94
N GLU A 25 19.10 19.54 46.98
CA GLU A 25 20.18 19.44 46.00
C GLU A 25 19.66 18.83 44.67
N ASP A 26 20.20 19.36 43.57
CA ASP A 26 19.71 19.32 42.19
C ASP A 26 19.34 17.94 41.58
N GLU A 27 18.10 17.82 41.08
CA GLU A 27 17.75 16.81 40.07
C GLU A 27 17.70 17.42 38.66
N LYS A 28 18.51 16.86 37.76
CA LYS A 28 18.51 17.19 36.32
C LYS A 28 17.15 16.88 35.69
N ARG A 29 16.38 17.91 35.37
CA ARG A 29 15.12 17.80 34.63
C ARG A 29 15.35 17.23 33.23
N GLY A 30 14.64 16.15 32.88
CA GLY A 30 14.54 15.66 31.51
C GLY A 30 13.70 16.59 30.63
N ILE A 31 14.01 16.67 29.33
CA ILE A 31 13.43 17.66 28.40
C ILE A 31 11.95 17.39 28.04
N TYR A 32 11.39 16.22 28.36
CA TYR A 32 10.02 15.83 28.01
C TYR A 32 9.23 15.21 29.18
N ASP A 33 9.15 15.91 30.32
CA ASP A 33 8.22 15.54 31.38
C ASP A 33 7.59 16.75 32.09
N SER A 34 6.45 17.22 31.55
CA SER A 34 5.30 17.78 32.27
C SER A 34 4.27 18.26 31.24
N ASP A 35 3.20 17.50 31.05
CA ASP A 35 1.96 18.00 30.46
C ASP A 35 1.25 18.97 31.45
N SER A 36 0.24 19.69 30.96
CA SER A 36 -0.63 20.67 31.62
C SER A 36 -0.10 22.11 31.81
N GLY A 37 -0.80 23.06 31.16
CA GLY A 37 -1.06 24.35 31.80
C GLY A 37 -0.77 25.66 31.05
N ARG A 38 -0.26 25.67 29.81
CA ARG A 38 -0.19 26.91 29.01
C ARG A 38 -0.61 26.74 27.55
N GLU A 39 -1.83 27.22 27.33
CA GLU A 39 -2.49 27.61 26.08
C GLU A 39 -1.52 28.16 25.01
N PHE A 40 -1.53 27.54 23.83
CA PHE A 40 -0.64 27.86 22.72
C PHE A 40 -1.40 28.71 21.68
N GLU A 41 -1.47 30.02 21.89
CA GLU A 41 -2.27 30.98 21.09
C GLU A 41 -1.79 31.22 19.64
N VAL A 42 -0.92 30.38 19.08
CA VAL A 42 -0.15 30.67 17.84
C VAL A 42 -0.60 29.85 16.62
N LEU A 43 -1.72 29.13 16.70
CA LEU A 43 -2.25 28.29 15.60
C LEU A 43 -3.76 28.50 15.38
N LYS A 44 -4.16 29.75 15.09
CA LYS A 44 -5.58 30.12 14.88
C LYS A 44 -5.91 30.92 13.60
N GLU A 45 -4.94 31.07 12.70
CA GLU A 45 -5.16 31.66 11.36
C GLU A 45 -4.55 30.77 10.28
N PHE A 46 -5.35 29.82 9.80
CA PHE A 46 -5.32 29.29 8.43
C PHE A 46 -6.76 28.90 8.09
N ASP A 47 -7.49 29.90 7.59
CA ASP A 47 -8.85 29.78 7.07
C ASP A 47 -8.72 29.91 5.54
N ASP A 48 -9.03 28.84 4.81
CA ASP A 48 -8.92 28.77 3.35
C ASP A 48 -10.04 27.88 2.81
N GLU A 49 -11.27 28.38 2.91
CA GLU A 49 -12.47 27.79 2.32
C GLU A 49 -12.58 28.12 0.81
N GLU A 50 -11.91 27.37 -0.06
CA GLU A 50 -12.24 27.38 -1.49
C GLU A 50 -13.40 26.41 -1.80
N GLN A 51 -14.64 26.92 -1.66
CA GLN A 51 -15.82 26.35 -2.32
C GLN A 51 -16.20 27.20 -3.53
N GLU A 52 -15.86 26.73 -4.74
CA GLU A 52 -16.39 27.31 -5.97
C GLU A 52 -17.85 26.86 -6.18
N GLU A 53 -18.81 27.75 -5.93
CA GLU A 53 -20.18 27.59 -6.46
C GLU A 53 -20.56 28.72 -7.42
N ILE A 54 -20.96 28.34 -8.63
CA ILE A 54 -21.14 29.22 -9.78
C ILE A 54 -22.52 29.90 -9.73
N THR A 55 -22.60 31.23 -9.59
CA THR A 55 -23.86 31.96 -9.85
C THR A 55 -23.68 33.34 -10.52
N GLN A 56 -23.85 33.33 -11.85
CA GLN A 56 -24.52 34.32 -12.72
C GLN A 56 -24.58 35.83 -12.32
N GLU A 57 -23.99 36.66 -13.19
CA GLU A 57 -24.22 38.10 -13.44
C GLU A 57 -25.71 38.56 -13.40
N PRO A 58 -26.07 39.87 -13.19
CA PRO A 58 -25.52 41.00 -14.00
C PRO A 58 -25.54 42.47 -13.48
N THR A 59 -24.61 43.30 -14.01
CA THR A 59 -24.78 44.76 -14.37
C THR A 59 -25.01 45.81 -13.23
N VAL A 60 -24.96 47.17 -13.33
CA VAL A 60 -24.47 48.28 -14.24
C VAL A 60 -24.60 49.65 -13.47
N PRO A 61 -24.10 50.83 -13.94
CA PRO A 61 -22.78 51.19 -14.50
C PRO A 61 -22.24 52.62 -14.11
N ARG A 62 -21.11 53.03 -14.72
CA ARG A 62 -20.66 54.43 -15.04
C ARG A 62 -20.22 55.41 -13.93
N LYS A 63 -18.95 55.84 -14.03
CA LYS A 63 -18.56 57.26 -14.22
C LYS A 63 -17.28 57.38 -15.04
N ASP A 64 -16.97 58.58 -15.55
CA ASP A 64 -16.36 58.76 -16.87
C ASP A 64 -15.23 59.82 -16.89
N LYS A 65 -14.23 59.65 -17.78
CA LYS A 65 -13.18 60.62 -18.26
C LYS A 65 -11.98 60.99 -17.34
N PRO A 66 -10.86 61.54 -17.89
CA PRO A 66 -10.48 61.69 -19.31
C PRO A 66 -9.06 61.17 -19.71
N LYS A 67 -8.84 61.16 -21.03
CA LYS A 67 -7.64 60.68 -21.77
C LYS A 67 -6.42 61.60 -21.69
N ARG A 68 -5.22 61.03 -21.89
CA ARG A 68 -4.12 61.69 -22.64
C ARG A 68 -3.56 60.75 -23.73
N LYS A 69 -3.39 61.29 -24.94
CA LYS A 69 -2.74 60.64 -26.10
C LYS A 69 -1.23 60.90 -26.07
N ARG A 70 -0.45 60.00 -26.68
CA ARG A 70 0.73 60.16 -27.57
C ARG A 70 1.51 58.85 -27.58
N GLU A 71 2.17 58.38 -28.64
CA GLU A 71 2.05 58.61 -30.09
C GLU A 71 2.72 57.40 -30.78
N LYS A 72 2.32 57.04 -32.01
CA LYS A 72 2.89 55.86 -32.69
C LYS A 72 4.25 56.18 -33.31
N LEU A 73 5.18 55.23 -33.25
CA LEU A 73 6.18 54.99 -34.29
C LEU A 73 6.15 53.51 -34.66
N ALA A 74 6.39 53.21 -35.94
CA ALA A 74 6.03 51.94 -36.54
C ALA A 74 7.20 51.25 -37.24
N ASP A 75 7.05 49.93 -37.32
CA ASP A 75 7.49 49.06 -38.41
C ASP A 75 8.99 48.85 -38.65
N LYS A 76 9.42 47.59 -38.45
CA LYS A 76 10.21 46.89 -39.47
C LYS A 76 10.07 45.37 -39.35
N LYS A 77 9.28 44.77 -40.24
CA LYS A 77 9.36 43.31 -40.51
C LYS A 77 10.64 42.94 -41.28
N LYS A 78 11.30 41.86 -40.85
CA LYS A 78 12.14 40.94 -41.64
C LYS A 78 12.00 39.57 -40.94
N SER A 79 11.18 38.68 -41.49
CA SER A 79 11.54 37.62 -42.47
C SER A 79 12.15 36.39 -41.79
N GLU A 80 11.46 35.26 -41.92
CA GLU A 80 11.81 33.96 -41.31
C GLU A 80 13.19 33.44 -41.74
N SER A 81 13.84 32.64 -40.88
CA SER A 81 14.55 31.37 -41.21
C SER A 81 15.62 30.96 -40.16
N ASP A 82 15.31 30.83 -38.86
CA ASP A 82 16.32 30.36 -37.88
C ASP A 82 15.75 29.83 -36.53
N LEU A 83 14.62 29.10 -36.57
CA LEU A 83 14.03 28.46 -35.37
C LEU A 83 13.60 26.99 -35.62
N GLU A 84 14.15 26.35 -36.66
CA GLU A 84 13.91 24.92 -36.98
C GLU A 84 15.10 24.02 -36.54
N ASP A 85 15.96 24.50 -35.63
CA ASP A 85 17.04 23.74 -34.99
C ASP A 85 16.94 23.85 -33.45
N PHE A 86 15.80 23.40 -32.92
CA PHE A 86 15.59 23.26 -31.48
C PHE A 86 15.22 21.81 -31.12
N VAL A 87 16.27 21.00 -30.96
CA VAL A 87 16.27 19.68 -30.31
C VAL A 87 15.31 18.65 -30.90
N THR A 88 15.79 17.90 -31.89
CA THR A 88 15.32 16.53 -32.14
C THR A 88 15.98 15.58 -31.12
N ASP A 89 15.38 15.45 -29.93
CA ASP A 89 15.71 14.36 -29.01
C ASP A 89 15.05 13.07 -29.53
N ASP A 90 15.82 12.23 -30.22
CA ASP A 90 15.40 10.94 -30.78
C ASP A 90 15.80 9.78 -29.82
N ASP A 91 15.69 10.03 -28.52
CA ASP A 91 15.92 9.04 -27.45
C ASP A 91 14.58 8.51 -26.92
N ASP A 92 14.39 7.19 -27.00
CA ASP A 92 13.25 6.40 -26.45
C ASP A 92 13.21 6.40 -24.90
N ALA A 93 13.55 7.50 -24.24
CA ALA A 93 13.46 7.68 -22.81
C ALA A 93 12.05 8.13 -22.40
N PRO A 94 11.51 7.69 -21.24
CA PRO A 94 10.20 8.14 -20.76
C PRO A 94 10.18 9.67 -20.60
N LEU A 95 9.19 10.34 -21.21
CA LEU A 95 9.08 11.80 -21.21
C LEU A 95 9.21 12.38 -19.79
N GLY A 96 10.26 13.18 -19.58
CA GLY A 96 10.48 13.94 -18.34
C GLY A 96 11.41 13.30 -17.30
N ALA A 97 12.25 12.33 -17.66
CA ALA A 97 13.35 11.86 -16.81
C ALA A 97 14.62 12.74 -16.98
N PRO A 98 15.12 13.47 -15.96
CA PRO A 98 16.39 14.18 -16.03
C PRO A 98 17.55 13.18 -16.01
N VAL A 99 18.43 13.22 -17.01
CA VAL A 99 19.39 12.13 -17.33
C VAL A 99 20.53 11.97 -16.30
N ASP A 100 20.70 12.88 -15.33
CA ASP A 100 21.84 12.91 -14.39
C ASP A 100 21.47 13.13 -12.90
N ILE A 101 20.18 13.06 -12.54
CA ILE A 101 19.73 13.24 -11.14
C ILE A 101 19.19 11.90 -10.61
N PRO A 102 19.71 11.34 -9.49
CA PRO A 102 19.17 10.12 -8.91
C PRO A 102 17.67 10.28 -8.62
N LEU A 103 16.86 9.28 -8.98
CA LEU A 103 15.38 9.40 -9.01
C LEU A 103 14.81 9.98 -7.71
N GLU A 104 15.40 9.63 -6.57
CA GLU A 104 15.04 10.10 -5.21
C GLU A 104 15.03 11.63 -5.04
N PHE A 105 15.78 12.38 -5.88
CA PHE A 105 15.82 13.84 -5.90
C PHE A 105 15.04 14.46 -7.08
N THR A 106 14.33 13.66 -7.87
CA THR A 106 13.48 14.13 -8.98
C THR A 106 12.04 14.35 -8.54
N SER A 107 11.31 15.22 -9.23
CA SER A 107 9.86 15.38 -9.05
C SER A 107 9.09 14.07 -9.24
N HIS A 108 9.63 13.15 -10.05
CA HIS A 108 9.06 11.83 -10.30
C HIS A 108 9.00 10.96 -9.02
N ALA A 109 9.99 11.08 -8.12
CA ALA A 109 9.93 10.43 -6.82
C ALA A 109 8.77 10.93 -5.95
N HIS A 110 8.38 12.20 -6.07
CA HIS A 110 7.35 12.83 -5.23
C HIS A 110 5.93 12.78 -5.81
N LYS A 111 5.72 12.25 -7.03
CA LYS A 111 4.39 12.06 -7.64
C LYS A 111 3.37 11.39 -6.69
N PRO A 112 2.08 11.81 -6.73
CA PRO A 112 1.01 11.20 -5.93
C PRO A 112 0.69 9.77 -6.42
N LEU A 113 0.02 8.99 -5.57
CA LEU A 113 -0.31 7.58 -5.85
C LEU A 113 -1.08 7.38 -7.17
N LYS A 114 -1.96 8.32 -7.53
CA LYS A 114 -2.72 8.33 -8.79
C LYS A 114 -1.81 8.30 -10.02
N ASP A 115 -0.72 9.07 -9.98
CA ASP A 115 0.20 9.21 -11.11
C ASP A 115 1.28 8.11 -11.11
N GLN A 116 1.35 7.32 -10.03
CA GLN A 116 2.25 6.17 -9.90
C GLN A 116 1.59 4.84 -10.27
N PHE A 117 0.27 4.74 -10.10
CA PHE A 117 -0.49 3.53 -10.43
C PHE A 117 -0.37 3.08 -11.90
N PRO A 118 -0.36 3.97 -12.92
CA PRO A 118 -0.15 3.57 -14.32
C PRO A 118 1.15 2.81 -14.54
N PHE A 119 2.27 3.24 -13.93
CA PHE A 119 3.57 2.55 -14.05
C PHE A 119 3.55 1.13 -13.46
N VAL A 120 2.70 0.87 -12.46
CA VAL A 120 2.53 -0.49 -11.91
C VAL A 120 1.77 -1.39 -12.89
N VAL A 121 0.73 -0.88 -13.55
CA VAL A 121 0.00 -1.60 -14.59
C VAL A 121 0.89 -1.84 -15.82
N GLU A 122 1.65 -0.83 -16.23
CA GLU A 122 2.66 -0.91 -17.30
C GLU A 122 3.71 -2.00 -17.03
N TRP A 123 4.28 -2.03 -15.81
CA TRP A 123 5.22 -3.08 -15.41
C TRP A 123 4.61 -4.49 -15.50
N LEU A 124 3.33 -4.67 -15.13
CA LEU A 124 2.65 -5.96 -15.23
C LEU A 124 2.44 -6.40 -16.69
N VAL A 125 2.00 -5.47 -17.56
CA VAL A 125 1.85 -5.75 -19.00
C VAL A 125 3.20 -6.07 -19.63
N HIS A 126 4.26 -5.31 -19.35
CA HIS A 126 5.62 -5.65 -19.80
C HIS A 126 6.09 -7.01 -19.29
N ASN A 127 5.88 -7.32 -18.01
CA ASN A 127 6.31 -8.60 -17.46
C ASN A 127 5.62 -9.80 -18.13
N ARG A 128 4.41 -9.60 -18.68
CA ARG A 128 3.71 -10.63 -19.47
C ARG A 128 4.07 -10.63 -20.96
N ILE A 129 4.31 -9.47 -21.58
CA ILE A 129 4.48 -9.30 -23.04
C ILE A 129 5.96 -9.27 -23.48
N ASP A 130 6.84 -8.59 -22.74
CA ASP A 130 8.29 -8.54 -22.99
C ASP A 130 9.09 -8.97 -21.74
N PRO A 131 9.27 -10.29 -21.49
CA PRO A 131 10.01 -10.78 -20.34
C PRO A 131 11.48 -10.34 -20.24
N ALA A 132 12.02 -9.69 -21.29
CA ALA A 132 13.37 -9.15 -21.36
C ALA A 132 13.46 -7.66 -20.96
N PHE A 133 12.35 -7.02 -20.57
CA PHE A 133 12.37 -5.63 -20.11
C PHE A 133 13.10 -5.44 -18.77
N GLU A 134 13.48 -4.21 -18.46
CA GLU A 134 14.23 -3.85 -17.27
C GLU A 134 13.30 -3.78 -16.03
N ARG A 135 12.96 -4.96 -15.50
CA ARG A 135 12.13 -5.14 -14.28
C ARG A 135 12.54 -4.28 -13.08
N LYS A 136 13.81 -3.84 -13.02
CA LYS A 136 14.43 -3.09 -11.92
C LYS A 136 14.63 -1.60 -12.23
N ASP A 137 13.98 -1.07 -13.26
CA ASP A 137 13.95 0.38 -13.51
C ASP A 137 13.52 1.12 -12.22
N PRO A 138 14.26 2.15 -11.78
CA PRO A 138 13.96 2.88 -10.56
C PRO A 138 12.55 3.50 -10.54
N VAL A 139 11.97 3.84 -11.70
CA VAL A 139 10.60 4.39 -11.81
C VAL A 139 9.58 3.36 -11.32
N TYR A 140 9.64 2.13 -11.86
CA TYR A 140 8.75 1.04 -11.44
C TYR A 140 8.98 0.64 -9.98
N VAL A 141 10.24 0.54 -9.55
CA VAL A 141 10.57 0.20 -8.16
C VAL A 141 10.01 1.25 -7.19
N ASN A 142 10.08 2.54 -7.52
CA ASN A 142 9.52 3.60 -6.70
C ASN A 142 7.98 3.58 -6.67
N ALA A 143 7.33 3.34 -7.80
CA ALA A 143 5.87 3.23 -7.89
C ALA A 143 5.34 2.04 -7.07
N TRP A 144 5.94 0.86 -7.23
CA TRP A 144 5.63 -0.32 -6.43
C TRP A 144 5.85 -0.09 -4.94
N ARG A 145 6.97 0.54 -4.54
CA ARG A 145 7.29 0.84 -3.14
C ARG A 145 6.21 1.69 -2.49
N LYS A 146 5.86 2.85 -3.07
CA LYS A 146 4.87 3.76 -2.45
C LYS A 146 3.49 3.14 -2.30
N LEU A 147 3.00 2.47 -3.35
CA LEU A 147 1.69 1.81 -3.30
C LEU A 147 1.68 0.67 -2.28
N ASP A 148 2.77 -0.09 -2.19
CA ASP A 148 2.88 -1.16 -1.21
C ASP A 148 3.05 -0.65 0.23
N ASP A 149 3.79 0.43 0.47
CA ASP A 149 3.97 1.04 1.79
C ASP A 149 2.62 1.50 2.38
N GLU A 150 1.75 2.12 1.58
CA GLU A 150 0.39 2.52 1.97
C GLU A 150 -0.49 1.31 2.32
N VAL A 151 -0.53 0.30 1.43
CA VAL A 151 -1.40 -0.88 1.58
C VAL A 151 -0.91 -1.78 2.72
N THR A 152 0.38 -2.10 2.74
CA THR A 152 1.05 -2.94 3.75
C THR A 152 1.12 -2.23 5.09
N GLY A 153 1.28 -0.90 5.12
CA GLY A 153 1.16 -0.07 6.32
C GLY A 153 -0.23 -0.19 6.94
N LEU A 154 -1.30 -0.01 6.16
CA LEU A 154 -2.68 -0.17 6.63
C LEU A 154 -2.98 -1.60 7.10
N ALA A 155 -2.55 -2.62 6.34
CA ALA A 155 -2.78 -4.02 6.65
C ALA A 155 -2.11 -4.47 7.96
N ASN A 156 -0.85 -4.10 8.18
CA ASN A 156 -0.11 -4.50 9.38
C ASN A 156 -0.47 -3.65 10.61
N SER A 157 -0.78 -2.36 10.46
CA SER A 157 -1.10 -1.48 11.60
C SER A 157 -2.52 -1.68 12.15
N LYS A 158 -3.50 -1.92 11.28
CA LYS A 158 -4.92 -1.91 11.66
C LYS A 158 -5.54 -3.30 11.75
N PHE A 159 -5.25 -4.17 10.78
CA PHE A 159 -5.97 -5.45 10.62
C PHE A 159 -5.19 -6.66 11.12
N THR A 160 -3.87 -6.67 10.96
CA THR A 160 -3.01 -7.76 11.47
C THR A 160 -2.93 -7.71 12.98
N SER A 161 -3.41 -8.74 13.67
CA SER A 161 -3.34 -8.79 15.14
C SER A 161 -2.01 -9.39 15.62
N ALA A 162 -1.32 -8.68 16.51
CA ALA A 162 -0.18 -9.22 17.27
C ALA A 162 -0.55 -10.43 18.16
N ALA A 163 -1.84 -10.67 18.39
CA ALA A 163 -2.33 -11.85 19.11
C ALA A 163 -2.49 -13.10 18.22
N TRP A 164 -2.33 -12.98 16.89
CA TRP A 164 -2.48 -14.12 16.00
C TRP A 164 -1.28 -15.07 16.05
N LYS A 165 -1.56 -16.38 16.10
CA LYS A 165 -0.56 -17.45 16.06
C LYS A 165 0.34 -17.29 14.82
N GLN A 166 1.60 -17.66 14.97
CA GLN A 166 2.59 -17.49 13.90
C GLN A 166 2.20 -18.26 12.63
N ASP A 167 1.68 -19.48 12.75
CA ASP A 167 1.30 -20.30 11.60
C ASP A 167 0.13 -19.70 10.79
N PHE A 168 -0.87 -19.12 11.48
CA PHE A 168 -1.96 -18.37 10.85
C PHE A 168 -1.42 -17.14 10.13
N ASN A 169 -0.53 -16.38 10.80
CA ASN A 169 0.16 -15.22 10.21
C ASN A 169 1.04 -15.57 9.00
N ARG A 170 1.71 -16.75 8.99
CA ARG A 170 2.50 -17.21 7.84
C ARG A 170 1.57 -17.53 6.67
N ALA A 171 0.56 -18.38 6.88
CA ALA A 171 -0.42 -18.75 5.85
C ALA A 171 -1.11 -17.52 5.24
N LEU A 172 -1.58 -16.59 6.08
CA LEU A 172 -2.23 -15.33 5.67
C LEU A 172 -1.31 -14.37 4.90
N LYS A 173 0.02 -14.51 4.99
CA LYS A 173 0.98 -13.65 4.29
C LYS A 173 1.59 -14.30 3.04
N SER A 174 1.47 -15.61 2.89
CA SER A 174 2.08 -16.40 1.81
C SER A 174 1.07 -16.87 0.76
N ARG A 175 -0.17 -17.20 1.14
CA ARG A 175 -1.15 -17.83 0.25
C ARG A 175 -2.10 -16.80 -0.37
N PRO A 176 -2.16 -16.67 -1.71
CA PRO A 176 -2.87 -15.58 -2.38
C PRO A 176 -4.41 -15.70 -2.34
N ARG A 177 -4.97 -16.85 -1.98
CA ARG A 177 -6.44 -17.06 -1.94
C ARG A 177 -6.92 -17.36 -0.53
N LEU A 178 -8.11 -16.85 -0.21
CA LEU A 178 -8.78 -16.99 1.08
C LEU A 178 -10.26 -17.29 0.84
N GLU A 179 -10.75 -18.37 1.45
CA GLU A 179 -12.15 -18.76 1.42
C GLU A 179 -12.72 -18.73 2.84
N THR A 180 -13.92 -18.17 2.98
CA THR A 180 -14.59 -17.91 4.27
C THR A 180 -15.96 -18.56 4.30
N PHE A 181 -16.21 -19.43 5.26
CA PHE A 181 -17.48 -20.13 5.43
C PHE A 181 -18.07 -19.84 6.82
N PRO A 182 -19.33 -19.38 6.94
CA PRO A 182 -19.99 -19.28 8.23
C PRO A 182 -20.20 -20.68 8.82
N LEU A 183 -19.82 -20.87 10.08
CA LEU A 183 -20.09 -22.12 10.78
C LEU A 183 -21.55 -22.10 11.24
N ALA A 184 -22.35 -23.02 10.72
CA ALA A 184 -23.71 -23.24 11.21
C ALA A 184 -23.65 -23.60 12.71
N GLN A 185 -24.53 -22.99 13.50
CA GLN A 185 -24.52 -23.08 14.97
C GLN A 185 -25.14 -24.40 15.46
N ILE A 186 -24.55 -25.52 15.02
CA ILE A 186 -25.07 -26.88 15.23
C ILE A 186 -24.67 -27.39 16.62
N GLY A 187 -25.51 -27.06 17.61
CA GLY A 187 -25.96 -27.92 18.72
C GLY A 187 -24.97 -28.51 19.74
N THR A 188 -23.72 -28.79 19.41
CA THR A 188 -22.81 -29.63 20.21
C THR A 188 -21.38 -29.11 20.15
N GLY A 189 -20.90 -28.48 21.22
CA GLY A 189 -19.50 -28.08 21.37
C GLY A 189 -19.08 -26.99 20.36
N LEU A 190 -19.31 -25.72 20.73
CA LEU A 190 -18.60 -24.61 20.08
C LEU A 190 -17.10 -24.89 20.13
N TYR A 191 -16.37 -24.59 19.05
CA TYR A 191 -14.93 -24.42 19.15
C TYR A 191 -14.67 -23.25 20.12
N GLU A 192 -14.34 -23.59 21.37
CA GLU A 192 -14.37 -22.66 22.51
C GLU A 192 -13.36 -21.50 22.39
N THR A 193 -12.39 -21.66 21.51
CA THR A 193 -11.34 -20.66 21.22
C THR A 193 -11.15 -20.48 19.73
N CYS A 194 -10.99 -19.22 19.32
CA CYS A 194 -10.59 -18.83 17.99
C CYS A 194 -9.16 -19.31 17.72
N GLU A 195 -8.97 -20.16 16.71
CA GLU A 195 -7.66 -20.75 16.41
C GLU A 195 -6.62 -19.71 15.98
N ALA A 196 -7.06 -18.61 15.32
CA ALA A 196 -6.19 -17.51 14.93
C ALA A 196 -5.56 -16.83 16.16
N CYS A 197 -6.33 -16.40 17.16
CA CYS A 197 -5.80 -15.64 18.31
C CYS A 197 -5.57 -16.46 19.60
N GLY A 198 -6.07 -17.70 19.67
CA GLY A 198 -5.93 -18.60 20.83
C GLY A 198 -6.57 -18.12 22.13
N ARG A 199 -7.34 -17.03 22.13
CA ARG A 199 -7.91 -16.44 23.36
C ARG A 199 -9.18 -17.18 23.80
N SER A 200 -9.24 -17.54 25.08
CA SER A 200 -10.44 -18.04 25.73
C SER A 200 -11.58 -17.00 25.69
N GLY A 201 -12.83 -17.45 25.51
CA GLY A 201 -14.01 -16.57 25.43
C GLY A 201 -14.22 -15.89 24.07
N HIS A 202 -13.42 -16.26 23.06
CA HIS A 202 -13.66 -15.89 21.66
C HIS A 202 -14.13 -17.13 20.88
N PRO A 203 -15.44 -17.44 20.85
CA PRO A 203 -15.94 -18.61 20.14
C PRO A 203 -15.74 -18.46 18.64
N SER A 204 -15.39 -19.56 17.96
CA SER A 204 -15.28 -19.57 16.51
C SER A 204 -16.66 -19.62 15.86
N THR A 205 -16.90 -18.72 14.91
CA THR A 205 -18.17 -18.58 14.16
C THR A 205 -17.97 -18.70 12.66
N PHE A 206 -16.72 -18.72 12.19
CA PHE A 206 -16.35 -18.87 10.80
C PHE A 206 -15.24 -19.89 10.66
N ARG A 207 -15.13 -20.47 9.47
CA ARG A 207 -14.02 -21.27 9.00
C ARG A 207 -13.32 -20.50 7.87
N ILE A 208 -12.00 -20.37 7.97
CA ILE A 208 -11.14 -19.84 6.90
C ILE A 208 -10.30 -20.97 6.33
N ILE A 209 -10.11 -20.97 5.01
CA ILE A 209 -9.13 -21.81 4.32
C ILE A 209 -8.23 -20.85 3.51
N PHE A 210 -6.91 -21.03 3.63
CA PHE A 210 -5.93 -20.29 2.83
C PHE A 210 -5.41 -21.22 1.72
N SER A 211 -5.57 -20.83 0.46
CA SER A 211 -5.29 -21.68 -0.71
C SER A 211 -4.38 -20.97 -1.73
N GLY A 212 -3.90 -21.74 -2.71
CA GLY A 212 -2.91 -21.29 -3.70
C GLY A 212 -1.45 -21.49 -3.25
N SER A 213 -0.56 -21.48 -4.24
CA SER A 213 0.89 -21.60 -4.08
C SER A 213 1.47 -20.41 -3.31
N PRO A 214 2.50 -20.61 -2.47
CA PRO A 214 3.31 -19.50 -1.96
C PRO A 214 3.99 -18.78 -3.12
N TYR A 215 4.19 -17.46 -3.01
CA TYR A 215 4.82 -16.67 -4.07
C TYR A 215 5.75 -15.58 -3.51
N TYR A 216 6.74 -15.17 -4.31
CA TYR A 216 7.64 -14.08 -3.99
C TYR A 216 6.97 -12.72 -4.20
N LYS A 217 6.93 -11.88 -3.16
CA LYS A 217 6.20 -10.59 -3.19
C LYS A 217 6.77 -9.55 -4.16
N ASP A 218 8.04 -9.69 -4.54
CA ASP A 218 8.76 -8.74 -5.38
C ASP A 218 8.68 -9.11 -6.88
N THR A 219 8.63 -10.40 -7.21
CA THR A 219 8.58 -10.89 -8.59
C THR A 219 7.19 -11.39 -9.01
N LEU A 220 6.31 -11.66 -8.04
CA LEU A 220 5.00 -12.29 -8.22
C LEU A 220 5.07 -13.64 -8.97
N ALA A 221 6.21 -14.31 -8.86
CA ALA A 221 6.44 -15.69 -9.28
C ALA A 221 6.15 -16.64 -8.11
N GLU A 222 5.59 -17.80 -8.43
CA GLU A 222 5.38 -18.87 -7.45
C GLU A 222 6.73 -19.34 -6.88
N VAL A 223 6.71 -19.75 -5.61
CA VAL A 223 7.86 -20.41 -4.98
C VAL A 223 7.87 -21.84 -5.46
N GLU A 224 8.81 -22.16 -6.34
CA GLU A 224 9.11 -23.54 -6.74
C GLU A 224 9.40 -24.37 -5.48
N SER A 225 8.50 -25.30 -5.17
CA SER A 225 8.80 -26.46 -4.33
C SER A 225 9.38 -27.55 -5.22
N ASP A 226 10.44 -28.25 -4.78
CA ASP A 226 11.17 -29.32 -5.49
C ASP A 226 10.34 -30.60 -5.79
N SER A 227 9.04 -30.46 -6.08
CA SER A 227 8.07 -31.53 -6.29
C SER A 227 8.05 -32.08 -7.73
N ASP A 228 8.94 -31.61 -8.61
CA ASP A 228 9.11 -32.12 -9.99
C ASP A 228 9.97 -33.41 -10.06
N SER A 229 10.25 -34.03 -8.92
CA SER A 229 10.82 -35.38 -8.86
C SER A 229 9.69 -36.42 -8.90
N GLU A 230 9.38 -36.90 -10.11
CA GLU A 230 8.31 -37.88 -10.44
C GLU A 230 8.51 -39.30 -9.83
N ASP A 231 9.22 -39.46 -8.71
CA ASP A 231 9.63 -40.76 -8.18
C ASP A 231 9.71 -40.80 -6.63
N SER A 232 8.68 -40.31 -5.94
CA SER A 232 8.54 -40.44 -4.47
C SER A 232 7.08 -40.46 -4.01
N GLU A 233 6.57 -41.65 -3.68
CA GLU A 233 5.26 -41.88 -3.04
C GLU A 233 5.28 -41.52 -1.53
N ASP A 234 5.79 -40.35 -1.14
CA ASP A 234 5.78 -39.89 0.26
C ASP A 234 5.01 -38.58 0.41
N ASN A 235 4.02 -38.57 1.32
CA ASN A 235 3.18 -37.41 1.59
C ASN A 235 3.94 -36.35 2.41
N ASP A 236 3.49 -35.09 2.33
CA ASP A 236 3.95 -33.96 3.16
C ASP A 236 5.34 -33.36 2.84
N THR A 237 5.66 -33.11 1.56
CA THR A 237 6.57 -32.00 1.19
C THR A 237 5.89 -30.66 1.51
N ALA A 238 5.95 -30.26 2.79
CA ALA A 238 5.29 -29.05 3.28
C ALA A 238 5.78 -27.80 2.55
N SER A 239 4.89 -27.16 1.77
CA SER A 239 5.20 -25.94 1.01
C SER A 239 5.85 -24.88 1.91
N VAL A 240 6.93 -24.24 1.43
CA VAL A 240 7.70 -23.26 2.22
C VAL A 240 7.28 -21.82 1.93
N ASP A 241 7.48 -20.94 2.90
CA ASP A 241 7.36 -19.50 2.69
C ASP A 241 8.62 -18.90 2.02
N THR A 242 8.59 -17.61 1.71
CA THR A 242 9.72 -16.88 1.08
C THR A 242 10.99 -16.80 1.95
N ARG A 243 10.99 -17.39 3.15
CA ARG A 243 12.11 -17.49 4.08
C ARG A 243 12.51 -18.95 4.34
N GLY A 244 11.95 -19.92 3.61
CA GLY A 244 12.20 -21.35 3.79
C GLY A 244 11.51 -21.96 5.01
N MET A 245 10.55 -21.28 5.64
CA MET A 245 9.81 -21.83 6.78
C MET A 245 8.63 -22.68 6.30
N PRO A 246 8.35 -23.84 6.92
CA PRO A 246 7.21 -24.66 6.54
C PRO A 246 5.87 -23.94 6.79
N LEU A 247 4.99 -23.99 5.80
CA LEU A 247 3.62 -23.51 5.88
C LEU A 247 2.65 -24.64 6.24
N PRO A 248 1.54 -24.35 6.93
CA PRO A 248 0.41 -25.27 7.04
C PRO A 248 -0.09 -25.70 5.64
N PRO A 249 -0.59 -26.93 5.47
CA PRO A 249 -1.08 -27.41 4.18
C PRO A 249 -2.25 -26.56 3.66
N THR A 250 -2.46 -26.56 2.34
CA THR A 250 -3.56 -25.82 1.67
C THR A 250 -4.95 -26.24 2.15
N SER A 251 -5.09 -27.49 2.59
CA SER A 251 -6.31 -28.05 3.19
C SER A 251 -6.52 -27.67 4.67
N LYS A 252 -5.63 -26.89 5.30
CA LYS A 252 -5.77 -26.53 6.71
C LYS A 252 -6.91 -25.55 6.92
N GLU A 253 -8.02 -26.10 7.39
CA GLU A 253 -9.16 -25.33 7.91
C GLU A 253 -8.80 -24.64 9.24
N TRP A 254 -9.16 -23.36 9.37
CA TRP A 254 -8.98 -22.53 10.57
C TRP A 254 -10.33 -22.09 11.13
N CYS A 255 -10.69 -22.53 12.33
CA CYS A 255 -11.89 -22.07 13.02
C CYS A 255 -11.62 -20.74 13.74
N VAL A 256 -12.28 -19.66 13.31
CA VAL A 256 -12.03 -18.29 13.80
C VAL A 256 -13.30 -17.57 14.26
N GLY A 257 -13.15 -16.66 15.23
CA GLY A 257 -14.23 -15.78 15.67
C GLY A 257 -14.45 -14.62 14.70
N SER A 258 -15.69 -14.11 14.62
CA SER A 258 -16.13 -13.06 13.69
C SER A 258 -15.18 -11.89 13.46
N VAL A 259 -14.64 -11.30 14.54
CA VAL A 259 -13.70 -10.16 14.45
C VAL A 259 -12.36 -10.57 13.84
N CYS A 260 -11.86 -11.77 14.16
CA CYS A 260 -10.64 -12.29 13.53
C CYS A 260 -10.90 -12.64 12.07
N CYS A 261 -12.11 -13.10 11.71
CA CYS A 261 -12.50 -13.37 10.33
C CYS A 261 -12.48 -12.10 9.48
N SER A 262 -13.28 -11.10 9.85
CA SER A 262 -13.38 -9.83 9.12
C SER A 262 -12.06 -9.05 9.06
N ASN A 263 -11.23 -9.13 10.11
CA ASN A 263 -9.89 -8.53 10.05
C ASN A 263 -8.93 -9.35 9.17
N ALA A 264 -9.04 -10.68 9.13
CA ALA A 264 -8.21 -11.53 8.29
C ALA A 264 -8.56 -11.38 6.81
N GLU A 265 -9.85 -11.30 6.46
CA GLU A 265 -10.35 -10.96 5.12
C GLU A 265 -9.71 -9.66 4.61
N THR A 266 -9.90 -8.56 5.32
CA THR A 266 -9.36 -7.26 4.89
C THR A 266 -7.83 -7.22 4.91
N ALA A 267 -7.18 -7.84 5.91
CA ALA A 267 -5.72 -7.96 5.91
C ALA A 267 -5.22 -8.74 4.69
N HIS A 268 -5.89 -9.82 4.31
CA HIS A 268 -5.53 -10.68 3.18
C HIS A 268 -5.71 -9.95 1.84
N SER A 269 -6.87 -9.34 1.59
CA SER A 269 -7.10 -8.54 0.38
C SER A 269 -6.08 -7.41 0.22
N LEU A 270 -5.70 -6.75 1.32
CA LEU A 270 -4.63 -5.74 1.29
C LEU A 270 -3.26 -6.39 1.05
N LEU A 271 -2.85 -7.42 1.80
CA LEU A 271 -1.51 -8.03 1.68
C LEU A 271 -1.24 -8.71 0.33
N HIS A 272 -2.29 -9.11 -0.37
CA HIS A 272 -2.24 -9.80 -1.67
C HIS A 272 -2.66 -8.89 -2.84
N TRP A 273 -2.78 -7.57 -2.63
CA TRP A 273 -3.19 -6.60 -3.66
C TRP A 273 -2.38 -6.72 -4.96
N LYS A 274 -1.06 -6.91 -4.85
CA LYS A 274 -0.15 -7.11 -6.01
C LYS A 274 -0.51 -8.35 -6.83
N HIS A 275 -0.91 -9.43 -6.16
CA HIS A 275 -1.28 -10.69 -6.81
C HIS A 275 -2.63 -10.56 -7.50
N ALA A 276 -3.63 -9.99 -6.82
CA ALA A 276 -4.94 -9.72 -7.40
C ALA A 276 -4.84 -8.78 -8.63
N LEU A 277 -3.99 -7.75 -8.56
CA LEU A 277 -3.74 -6.86 -9.69
C LEU A 277 -3.05 -7.58 -10.86
N LYS A 278 -2.11 -8.50 -10.59
CA LYS A 278 -1.49 -9.34 -11.62
C LYS A 278 -2.50 -10.28 -12.27
N GLU A 279 -3.27 -11.04 -11.47
CA GLU A 279 -4.33 -11.93 -11.98
C GLU A 279 -5.32 -11.16 -12.87
N TRP A 280 -5.75 -9.97 -12.43
CA TRP A 280 -6.63 -9.09 -13.22
C TRP A 280 -5.99 -8.62 -14.54
N VAL A 281 -4.71 -8.23 -14.55
CA VAL A 281 -4.00 -7.84 -15.78
C VAL A 281 -3.84 -9.03 -16.73
N GLU A 282 -3.55 -10.22 -16.21
CA GLU A 282 -3.43 -11.44 -17.02
C GLU A 282 -4.79 -11.85 -17.62
N GLU A 283 -5.86 -11.90 -16.83
CA GLU A 283 -7.24 -12.13 -17.28
C GLU A 283 -7.67 -11.10 -18.33
N ARG A 284 -7.34 -9.82 -18.14
CA ARG A 284 -7.64 -8.75 -19.10
C ARG A 284 -6.91 -8.91 -20.44
N LEU A 285 -5.68 -9.43 -20.42
CA LEU A 285 -4.90 -9.74 -21.63
C LEU A 285 -5.41 -11.01 -22.33
N ASP A 286 -5.92 -11.99 -21.57
CA ASP A 286 -6.63 -13.16 -22.10
C ASP A 286 -7.93 -12.74 -22.80
N ASP A 287 -8.78 -11.92 -22.15
CA ASP A 287 -10.03 -11.37 -22.67
C ASP A 287 -9.85 -10.56 -23.97
N GLU A 288 -8.81 -9.72 -24.04
CA GLU A 288 -8.47 -8.94 -25.23
C GLU A 288 -7.75 -9.79 -26.32
N GLY A 289 -7.51 -11.08 -26.06
CA GLY A 289 -6.98 -12.04 -27.03
C GLY A 289 -5.46 -11.99 -27.24
N TRP A 290 -4.73 -11.20 -26.46
CA TRP A 290 -3.27 -11.06 -26.56
C TRP A 290 -2.51 -12.36 -26.22
N MET A 291 -3.16 -13.23 -25.46
CA MET A 291 -2.65 -14.51 -25.01
C MET A 291 -3.06 -15.69 -25.91
N ALA A 292 -3.79 -15.44 -27.00
CA ALA A 292 -4.13 -16.47 -27.98
C ALA A 292 -2.85 -17.12 -28.59
N PRO A 293 -2.88 -18.42 -28.93
CA PRO A 293 -1.68 -19.14 -29.39
C PRO A 293 -1.06 -18.53 -30.65
N GLU A 294 -1.88 -17.96 -31.54
CA GLU A 294 -1.40 -17.23 -32.71
C GLU A 294 -0.55 -16.02 -32.30
N LYS A 295 -1.05 -15.18 -31.37
CA LYS A 295 -0.38 -14.00 -30.84
C LYS A 295 0.88 -14.32 -30.04
N LEU A 296 0.87 -15.41 -29.27
CA LEU A 296 2.08 -15.93 -28.64
C LEU A 296 3.15 -16.30 -29.68
N SER A 297 2.76 -17.02 -30.74
CA SER A 297 3.70 -17.41 -31.81
C SER A 297 4.20 -16.23 -32.67
N GLU A 298 3.41 -15.16 -32.81
CA GLU A 298 3.84 -13.90 -33.42
C GLU A 298 4.87 -13.22 -32.51
N ARG A 299 4.55 -13.08 -31.22
CA ARG A 299 5.38 -12.42 -30.19
C ARG A 299 6.75 -13.08 -30.04
N GLU A 300 6.82 -14.41 -30.05
CA GLU A 300 8.10 -15.14 -30.02
C GLU A 300 9.03 -14.76 -31.18
N LYS A 301 8.47 -14.55 -32.38
CA LYS A 301 9.21 -14.13 -33.58
C LYS A 301 9.57 -12.63 -33.58
N MET A 302 8.96 -11.82 -32.70
CA MET A 302 9.29 -10.39 -32.58
C MET A 302 10.60 -10.16 -31.81
N LYS A 303 11.36 -9.15 -32.23
CA LYS A 303 12.51 -8.60 -31.47
C LYS A 303 12.03 -7.88 -30.22
N ALA A 304 12.84 -7.85 -29.15
CA ALA A 304 12.52 -7.18 -27.88
C ALA A 304 11.98 -5.75 -28.05
N LYS A 305 12.65 -4.87 -28.82
CA LYS A 305 12.14 -3.49 -29.08
C LYS A 305 10.70 -3.44 -29.62
N ARG A 306 10.28 -4.42 -30.44
CA ARG A 306 8.89 -4.52 -30.93
C ARG A 306 7.91 -5.06 -29.87
N ARG A 307 8.36 -5.95 -28.98
CA ARG A 307 7.55 -6.43 -27.84
C ARG A 307 7.33 -5.31 -26.82
N ARG A 308 8.37 -4.50 -26.55
CA ARG A 308 8.29 -3.30 -25.71
C ARG A 308 7.30 -2.29 -26.29
N ALA A 309 7.43 -1.92 -27.56
CA ALA A 309 6.48 -1.04 -28.24
C ALA A 309 5.03 -1.57 -28.14
N LEU A 310 4.81 -2.86 -28.42
CA LEU A 310 3.48 -3.48 -28.31
C LEU A 310 2.90 -3.41 -26.88
N ALA A 311 3.74 -3.58 -25.85
CA ALA A 311 3.31 -3.46 -24.46
C ALA A 311 2.91 -2.02 -24.11
N ASN A 312 3.67 -1.02 -24.59
CA ASN A 312 3.30 0.40 -24.46
C ASN A 312 1.97 0.68 -25.18
N ASP A 313 1.82 0.26 -26.44
CA ASP A 313 0.59 0.45 -27.24
C ASP A 313 -0.66 -0.11 -26.53
N ILE A 314 -0.53 -1.25 -25.84
CA ILE A 314 -1.61 -1.85 -25.04
C ILE A 314 -1.95 -0.97 -23.82
N VAL A 315 -0.93 -0.52 -23.08
CA VAL A 315 -1.08 0.31 -21.88
C VAL A 315 -1.67 1.68 -22.23
N ASP A 316 -1.20 2.32 -23.30
CA ASP A 316 -1.73 3.59 -23.79
C ASP A 316 -3.19 3.43 -24.21
N GLY A 317 -3.52 2.35 -24.95
CA GLY A 317 -4.90 2.01 -25.27
C GLY A 317 -5.77 1.75 -24.02
N TRP A 318 -5.22 1.25 -22.92
CA TRP A 318 -5.93 1.11 -21.64
C TRP A 318 -6.11 2.44 -20.91
N GLN A 319 -5.16 3.37 -21.04
CA GLN A 319 -5.28 4.73 -20.51
C GLN A 319 -6.33 5.54 -21.27
N GLU A 320 -6.31 5.52 -22.61
CA GLU A 320 -7.31 6.18 -23.47
C GLU A 320 -8.73 5.68 -23.22
N ARG A 321 -8.91 4.36 -23.02
CA ARG A 321 -10.21 3.76 -22.65
C ARG A 321 -10.61 4.04 -21.20
N GLY A 322 -9.78 4.71 -20.39
CA GLY A 322 -10.04 5.01 -18.99
C GLY A 322 -9.95 3.80 -18.05
N VAL A 323 -9.47 2.66 -18.53
CA VAL A 323 -9.40 1.39 -17.78
C VAL A 323 -8.48 1.51 -16.58
N VAL A 324 -7.29 2.10 -16.76
CA VAL A 324 -6.33 2.34 -15.68
C VAL A 324 -6.91 3.29 -14.61
N THR A 325 -7.68 4.30 -15.04
CA THR A 325 -8.34 5.25 -14.15
C THR A 325 -9.44 4.59 -13.31
N ALA A 326 -10.24 3.70 -13.91
CA ALA A 326 -11.26 2.93 -13.20
C ALA A 326 -10.61 1.99 -12.16
N LEU A 327 -9.56 1.27 -12.57
CA LEU A 327 -8.82 0.33 -11.71
C LEU A 327 -8.15 1.03 -10.52
N TYR A 328 -7.61 2.24 -10.71
CA TYR A 328 -7.14 3.08 -9.60
C TYR A 328 -8.29 3.53 -8.68
N GLY A 329 -9.47 3.79 -9.24
CA GLY A 329 -10.69 4.06 -8.49
C GLY A 329 -11.05 2.92 -7.54
N ASP A 330 -11.06 1.68 -8.04
CA ASP A 330 -11.38 0.49 -7.23
C ASP A 330 -10.31 0.20 -6.16
N PHE A 331 -9.03 0.38 -6.50
CA PHE A 331 -7.92 0.33 -5.55
C PHE A 331 -8.08 1.37 -4.42
N LYS A 332 -8.39 2.63 -4.78
CA LYS A 332 -8.63 3.71 -3.82
C LYS A 332 -9.86 3.42 -2.95
N ASN A 333 -10.96 2.97 -3.55
CA ASN A 333 -12.17 2.57 -2.82
C ASN A 333 -11.87 1.46 -1.81
N THR A 334 -11.03 0.48 -2.19
CA THR A 334 -10.59 -0.60 -1.30
C THR A 334 -9.82 -0.06 -0.09
N LEU A 335 -8.88 0.87 -0.31
CA LEU A 335 -8.15 1.55 0.76
C LEU A 335 -9.05 2.40 1.66
N GLU A 336 -10.00 3.15 1.11
CA GLU A 336 -10.92 3.99 1.90
C GLU A 336 -11.91 3.14 2.72
N ASN A 337 -12.45 2.07 2.13
CA ASN A 337 -13.28 1.10 2.86
C ASN A 337 -12.49 0.46 4.01
N ALA A 338 -11.25 0.03 3.77
CA ALA A 338 -10.38 -0.49 4.82
C ALA A 338 -10.01 0.56 5.88
N ARG A 339 -9.79 1.83 5.51
CA ARG A 339 -9.58 2.93 6.48
C ARG A 339 -10.81 3.18 7.36
N ASN A 340 -12.03 3.00 6.84
CA ASN A 340 -13.29 3.21 7.56
C ASN A 340 -13.81 1.97 8.33
N GLN A 341 -13.39 0.75 7.97
CA GLN A 341 -13.88 -0.50 8.59
C GLN A 341 -13.52 -0.60 10.09
N ALA A 342 -14.47 -1.03 10.92
CA ALA A 342 -14.25 -1.22 12.35
C ALA A 342 -13.63 -2.59 12.67
N THR A 343 -12.50 -2.59 13.39
CA THR A 343 -11.77 -3.81 13.77
C THR A 343 -12.17 -4.39 15.14
N THR A 344 -13.27 -3.89 15.73
CA THR A 344 -13.79 -4.35 17.02
C THR A 344 -15.26 -4.72 16.92
N GLY A 345 -15.65 -5.82 17.59
CA GLY A 345 -16.99 -6.42 17.47
C GLY A 345 -18.16 -5.64 18.08
N ARG A 346 -18.02 -4.32 18.33
CA ARG A 346 -19.08 -3.49 18.93
C ARG A 346 -20.11 -2.96 17.92
N GLY A 347 -19.80 -2.97 16.62
CA GLY A 347 -20.68 -2.38 15.58
C GLY A 347 -21.98 -3.16 15.29
N ALA A 348 -22.05 -4.46 15.58
CA ALA A 348 -23.14 -5.33 15.10
C ALA A 348 -24.43 -5.29 15.93
N ARG A 349 -24.50 -4.53 17.04
CA ARG A 349 -25.69 -4.46 17.92
C ARG A 349 -26.75 -3.43 17.51
N GLY A 350 -26.56 -2.72 16.40
CA GLY A 350 -27.41 -1.58 15.99
C GLY A 350 -28.36 -1.81 14.79
N ARG A 351 -28.29 -2.95 14.08
CA ARG A 351 -29.01 -3.13 12.79
C ARG A 351 -30.16 -4.16 12.79
N PHE A 352 -30.52 -4.70 13.94
CA PHE A 352 -31.73 -5.51 14.10
C PHE A 352 -32.53 -5.03 15.33
N ARG A 353 -33.41 -4.06 15.08
CA ARG A 353 -34.55 -3.68 15.93
C ARG A 353 -35.69 -3.24 15.03
#